data_AF-A0A6G7BSH8-F1
#
_entry.id   AF-A0A6G7BSH8-F1
#
_cell.length_a   1.000
_cell.length_b   1.000
_cell.length_c   1.000
_cell.angle_alpha   90.00
_cell.angle_beta   90.00
_cell.angle_gamma   90.00
#
_symmetry.space_group_name_H-M   'P 1'
#
loop_
_entity.id
_entity.type
_entity.pdbx_description
1 polymer ?
#
loop_
_entity_poly.entity_id
_entity_poly.type
_entity_poly.pdbx_seq_one_letter_code
_entity_poly.pdbx_strand_id
1 'polypeptide(L)'
;MVKRISNMFEKTYKYVLIILFSLSFMLTYGQRNQIMDRPKVDERIEMLSIVFRLAGNREYNSDVFKRYVDRINEHYGPFEEHELITFVNKIKNENGIGYDAVMSMAIHLDDKFNLKQKNIDETLDRRWSRTNALQFVALLKKFYKDSNSKRFFQDNRALYNEVQKRFLPIYEHIELDWYPKFYGKKPSEKFLIVNGLGNGGGNYGVAIKNPAGHKEVYAIMGTWSMDSLGMAQFPLQHYFPTLLHEFNHSFVNYLLEKDTTIFRDSGEKLYSAVKEKMNRQAYGSWQTMLNEALVRAAVIKYQKDHHFSSEEISKETNEQLDRGFLWIEQLVDELDNFDRQRDRYPTLENYMPVLAKAYQSYAADISSLDATFEERRPKIISFDGIQDGQTNVSSMLGELKINFDKPLLGQGRSFRGISKESFPIIKGHRYSPDKKSVLIDWELEPNKTYEIIITRNAFRTADGIPMKDHYLKFSTK
;
A
#
# COMPACT_ATOMS: atom_id res chain seq x y z
N MET A 1 5.06 67.78 -4.59
CA MET A 1 6.18 66.92 -4.12
C MET A 1 5.68 65.66 -3.42
N VAL A 2 4.70 65.76 -2.50
CA VAL A 2 4.13 64.63 -1.72
C VAL A 2 3.55 63.49 -2.57
N LYS A 3 2.82 63.79 -3.66
CA LYS A 3 2.20 62.78 -4.55
C LYS A 3 3.21 61.93 -5.35
N ARG A 4 4.42 62.48 -5.58
CA ARG A 4 5.50 61.80 -6.32
C ARG A 4 6.29 60.85 -5.42
N ILE A 5 6.39 61.18 -4.13
CA ILE A 5 7.03 60.36 -3.10
C ILE A 5 6.13 59.15 -2.77
N SER A 6 4.83 59.36 -2.59
CA SER A 6 3.85 58.27 -2.34
C SER A 6 3.83 57.21 -3.46
N ASN A 7 3.80 57.62 -4.73
CA ASN A 7 3.84 56.69 -5.88
C ASN A 7 5.16 55.92 -5.99
N MET A 8 6.26 56.50 -5.50
CA MET A 8 7.57 55.84 -5.48
C MET A 8 7.63 54.78 -4.37
N PHE A 9 7.16 55.10 -3.16
CA PHE A 9 7.06 54.14 -2.07
C PHE A 9 6.14 52.95 -2.39
N GLU A 10 5.01 53.19 -3.06
CA GLU A 10 4.06 52.13 -3.41
C GLU A 10 4.61 51.15 -4.47
N LYS A 11 5.35 51.67 -5.46
CA LYS A 11 6.08 50.83 -6.42
C LYS A 11 7.18 50.03 -5.73
N THR A 12 8.01 50.67 -4.89
CA THR A 12 9.10 49.98 -4.19
C THR A 12 8.58 48.89 -3.25
N TYR A 13 7.45 49.13 -2.55
CA TYR A 13 6.82 48.13 -1.69
C TYR A 13 6.29 46.93 -2.48
N LYS A 14 5.67 47.15 -3.66
CA LYS A 14 5.27 46.06 -4.57
C LYS A 14 6.46 45.25 -5.07
N TYR A 15 7.56 45.88 -5.47
CA TYR A 15 8.75 45.15 -5.92
C TYR A 15 9.43 44.39 -4.79
N VAL A 16 9.51 44.95 -3.58
CA VAL A 16 10.04 44.26 -2.39
C VAL A 16 9.17 43.06 -2.01
N LEU A 17 7.84 43.18 -2.06
CA LEU A 17 6.92 42.07 -1.86
C LEU A 17 7.08 40.97 -2.93
N ILE A 18 7.20 41.32 -4.20
CA ILE A 18 7.41 40.34 -5.29
C ILE A 18 8.76 39.64 -5.13
N ILE A 19 9.81 40.37 -4.76
CA ILE A 19 11.15 39.80 -4.51
C ILE A 19 11.13 38.88 -3.29
N LEU A 20 10.51 39.30 -2.17
CA LEU A 20 10.36 38.46 -0.97
C LEU A 20 9.52 37.20 -1.27
N PHE A 21 8.43 37.33 -2.04
CA PHE A 21 7.59 36.20 -2.43
C PHE A 21 8.32 35.22 -3.36
N SER A 22 9.12 35.73 -4.30
CA SER A 22 9.93 34.89 -5.21
C SER A 22 11.14 34.25 -4.52
N LEU A 23 11.78 34.92 -3.57
CA LEU A 23 12.81 34.31 -2.70
C LEU A 23 12.23 33.22 -1.80
N SER A 24 11.02 33.43 -1.27
CA SER A 24 10.31 32.43 -0.46
C SER A 24 9.99 31.18 -1.28
N PHE A 25 9.53 31.35 -2.52
CA PHE A 25 9.29 30.25 -3.47
C PHE A 25 10.57 29.53 -3.90
N MET A 26 11.68 30.25 -4.11
CA MET A 26 12.97 29.65 -4.46
C MET A 26 13.56 28.83 -3.30
N LEU A 27 13.42 29.32 -2.06
CA LEU A 27 13.91 28.62 -0.87
C LEU A 27 13.10 27.34 -0.58
N THR A 28 11.77 27.40 -0.68
CA THR A 28 10.91 26.21 -0.48
C THR A 28 11.09 25.18 -1.60
N TYR A 29 11.22 25.61 -2.86
CA TYR A 29 11.50 24.72 -4.00
C TYR A 29 12.92 24.11 -3.92
N GLY A 30 13.91 24.88 -3.48
CA GLY A 30 15.29 24.42 -3.27
C GLY A 30 15.41 23.39 -2.14
N GLN A 31 14.67 23.58 -1.05
CA GLN A 31 14.64 22.64 0.09
C GLN A 31 13.89 21.35 -0.25
N ARG A 32 12.78 21.43 -1.01
CA ARG A 32 12.05 20.25 -1.50
C ARG A 32 12.92 19.36 -2.38
N ASN A 33 13.66 19.94 -3.34
CA ASN A 33 14.58 19.18 -4.21
C ASN A 33 15.81 18.61 -3.48
N GLN A 34 16.16 19.11 -2.29
CA GLN A 34 17.23 18.51 -1.47
C GLN A 34 16.77 17.23 -0.75
N ILE A 35 15.50 17.17 -0.35
CA ILE A 35 14.96 16.08 0.47
C ILE A 35 14.21 15.04 -0.37
N MET A 36 13.54 15.48 -1.44
CA MET A 36 12.69 14.63 -2.27
C MET A 36 12.69 15.05 -3.75
N ASP A 37 13.15 14.16 -4.62
CA ASP A 37 13.11 14.37 -6.07
C ASP A 37 11.67 14.18 -6.61
N ARG A 38 11.37 14.78 -7.77
CA ARG A 38 10.13 14.50 -8.50
C ARG A 38 10.01 13.00 -8.82
N PRO A 39 8.79 12.44 -8.87
CA PRO A 39 8.56 11.05 -9.23
C PRO A 39 9.16 10.74 -10.58
N LYS A 40 9.81 9.59 -10.70
CA LYS A 40 10.41 9.14 -11.95
C LYS A 40 10.07 7.69 -12.24
N VAL A 41 10.19 7.28 -13.50
CA VAL A 41 10.34 5.86 -13.82
C VAL A 41 11.83 5.53 -13.81
N ASP A 42 12.19 4.42 -13.16
CA ASP A 42 13.58 3.97 -13.04
C ASP A 42 13.76 2.67 -13.83
N GLU A 43 14.68 2.70 -14.80
CA GLU A 43 14.92 1.58 -15.71
C GLU A 43 15.36 0.32 -14.99
N ARG A 44 16.09 0.45 -13.86
CA ARG A 44 16.54 -0.70 -13.08
C ARG A 44 15.37 -1.42 -12.43
N ILE A 45 14.44 -0.63 -11.88
CA ILE A 45 13.21 -1.14 -11.26
C ILE A 45 12.36 -1.82 -12.33
N GLU A 46 12.09 -1.14 -13.44
CA GLU A 46 11.27 -1.71 -14.51
C GLU A 46 11.87 -2.98 -15.12
N MET A 47 13.19 -3.01 -15.33
CA MET A 47 13.87 -4.19 -15.84
C MET A 47 13.70 -5.39 -14.91
N LEU A 48 13.84 -5.19 -13.59
CA LEU A 48 13.65 -6.27 -12.63
C LEU A 48 12.18 -6.69 -12.54
N SER A 49 11.22 -5.76 -12.61
CA SER A 49 9.79 -6.10 -12.69
C SER A 49 9.49 -6.97 -13.91
N ILE A 50 10.05 -6.65 -15.07
CA ILE A 50 9.90 -7.43 -16.31
C ILE A 50 10.48 -8.83 -16.16
N VAL A 51 11.72 -8.95 -15.67
CA VAL A 51 12.38 -10.25 -15.47
C VAL A 51 11.56 -11.15 -14.54
N PHE A 52 11.07 -10.61 -13.43
CA PHE A 52 10.30 -11.40 -12.47
C PHE A 52 8.86 -11.66 -12.95
N ARG A 53 8.29 -10.80 -13.80
CA ARG A 53 7.05 -11.13 -14.54
C ARG A 53 7.25 -12.36 -15.43
N LEU A 54 8.31 -12.39 -16.24
CA LEU A 54 8.61 -13.52 -17.13
C LEU A 54 8.88 -14.80 -16.34
N ALA A 55 9.45 -14.70 -15.14
CA ALA A 55 9.60 -15.82 -14.21
C ALA A 55 8.29 -16.22 -13.47
N GLY A 56 7.16 -15.61 -13.81
CA GLY A 56 5.85 -15.97 -13.26
C GLY A 56 5.63 -15.56 -11.80
N ASN A 57 6.37 -14.58 -11.27
CA ASN A 57 6.14 -14.06 -9.92
C ASN A 57 4.81 -13.30 -9.86
N ARG A 58 3.86 -13.79 -9.05
CA ARG A 58 2.49 -13.27 -8.96
C ARG A 58 2.46 -11.77 -8.63
N GLU A 59 3.35 -11.31 -7.76
CA GLU A 59 3.45 -9.93 -7.30
C GLU A 59 3.90 -8.94 -8.40
N TYR A 60 4.46 -9.44 -9.51
CA TYR A 60 4.89 -8.65 -10.68
C TYR A 60 4.04 -8.94 -11.93
N ASN A 61 3.11 -9.89 -11.86
CA ASN A 61 2.37 -10.42 -13.01
C ASN A 61 0.90 -9.96 -13.03
N SER A 62 0.68 -8.66 -12.81
CA SER A 62 -0.67 -8.06 -12.90
C SER A 62 -0.96 -7.54 -14.30
N ASP A 63 -2.10 -7.89 -14.88
CA ASP A 63 -2.47 -7.42 -16.23
C ASP A 63 -3.33 -6.14 -16.23
N VAL A 64 -3.44 -5.46 -15.08
CA VAL A 64 -4.26 -4.26 -14.94
C VAL A 64 -3.79 -3.15 -15.89
N PHE A 65 -2.48 -2.94 -16.04
CA PHE A 65 -1.94 -1.99 -17.02
C PHE A 65 -1.72 -2.61 -18.40
N LYS A 66 -2.79 -3.13 -19.00
CA LYS A 66 -2.74 -3.86 -20.27
C LYS A 66 -1.90 -3.18 -21.36
N ARG A 67 -2.02 -1.85 -21.50
CA ARG A 67 -1.25 -1.07 -22.50
C ARG A 67 0.26 -1.25 -22.37
N TYR A 68 0.79 -1.33 -21.15
CA TYR A 68 2.22 -1.54 -20.93
C TYR A 68 2.59 -3.02 -20.93
N VAL A 69 1.74 -3.85 -20.33
CA VAL A 69 1.94 -5.31 -20.28
C VAL A 69 1.97 -5.92 -21.68
N ASP A 70 1.08 -5.52 -22.59
CA ASP A 70 1.08 -6.02 -23.97
C ASP A 70 2.42 -5.70 -24.67
N ARG A 71 3.00 -4.52 -24.43
CA ARG A 71 4.32 -4.15 -24.97
C ARG A 71 5.43 -4.99 -24.36
N ILE A 72 5.37 -5.28 -23.05
CA ILE A 72 6.31 -6.19 -22.40
C ILE A 72 6.23 -7.56 -23.05
N ASN A 73 5.02 -8.12 -23.18
CA ASN A 73 4.82 -9.47 -23.72
C ASN A 73 5.28 -9.56 -25.19
N GLU A 74 4.95 -8.55 -26.01
CA GLU A 74 5.39 -8.50 -27.41
C GLU A 74 6.91 -8.46 -27.54
N HIS A 75 7.59 -7.65 -26.71
CA HIS A 75 9.03 -7.47 -26.78
C HIS A 75 9.82 -8.62 -26.14
N TYR A 76 9.36 -9.11 -24.99
CA TYR A 76 10.12 -10.04 -24.15
C TYR A 76 9.63 -11.49 -24.21
N GLY A 77 8.47 -11.78 -24.81
CA GLY A 77 7.96 -13.15 -24.97
C GLY A 77 8.96 -14.14 -25.60
N PRO A 78 9.77 -13.76 -26.61
CA PRO A 78 10.80 -14.63 -27.16
C PRO A 78 11.94 -15.01 -26.19
N PHE A 79 12.02 -14.37 -25.01
CA PHE A 79 13.10 -14.55 -24.04
C PHE A 79 12.65 -15.26 -22.75
N GLU A 80 11.46 -15.87 -22.74
CA GLU A 80 10.96 -16.64 -21.59
C GLU A 80 11.90 -17.77 -21.17
N GLU A 81 12.60 -18.40 -22.13
CA GLU A 81 13.57 -19.48 -21.91
C GLU A 81 15.03 -18.97 -21.79
N HIS A 82 15.23 -17.66 -21.63
CA HIS A 82 16.59 -17.12 -21.46
C HIS A 82 17.21 -17.58 -20.13
N GLU A 83 18.53 -17.81 -20.12
CA GLU A 83 19.26 -18.32 -18.94
C GLU A 83 19.03 -17.52 -17.64
N LEU A 84 18.83 -16.20 -17.75
CA LEU A 84 18.41 -15.35 -16.64
C LEU A 84 17.08 -15.80 -16.03
N ILE A 85 16.07 -16.09 -16.85
CA ILE A 85 14.73 -16.46 -16.38
C ILE A 85 14.79 -17.84 -15.71
N THR A 86 15.53 -18.78 -16.29
CA THR A 86 15.83 -20.07 -15.66
C THR A 86 16.52 -19.90 -14.31
N PHE A 87 17.50 -19.01 -14.22
CA PHE A 87 18.19 -18.72 -12.97
C PHE A 87 17.27 -18.06 -11.93
N VAL A 88 16.41 -17.12 -12.34
CA VAL A 88 15.44 -16.48 -11.45
C VAL A 88 14.43 -17.49 -10.91
N ASN A 89 13.91 -18.38 -11.75
CA ASN A 89 13.04 -19.46 -11.32
C ASN A 89 13.68 -20.37 -10.27
N LYS A 90 14.99 -20.65 -10.41
CA LYS A 90 15.76 -21.40 -9.41
C LYS A 90 15.84 -20.63 -8.07
N ILE A 91 16.37 -19.41 -8.06
CA ILE A 91 16.61 -18.67 -6.80
C ILE A 91 15.30 -18.22 -6.13
N LYS A 92 14.22 -18.04 -6.89
CA LYS A 92 12.87 -17.83 -6.32
C LYS A 92 12.47 -19.00 -5.43
N ASN A 93 12.64 -20.21 -5.92
CA ASN A 93 12.23 -21.43 -5.21
C ASN A 93 13.20 -21.80 -4.08
N GLU A 94 14.51 -21.67 -4.32
CA GLU A 94 15.54 -22.08 -3.35
C GLU A 94 15.79 -21.05 -2.25
N ASN A 95 15.68 -19.76 -2.56
CA ASN A 95 16.06 -18.66 -1.65
C ASN A 95 14.89 -17.73 -1.30
N GLY A 96 13.70 -17.94 -1.89
CA GLY A 96 12.53 -17.10 -1.63
C GLY A 96 12.64 -15.69 -2.23
N ILE A 97 13.41 -15.52 -3.32
CA ILE A 97 13.55 -14.22 -4.00
C ILE A 97 12.22 -13.84 -4.66
N GLY A 98 11.60 -12.77 -4.13
CA GLY A 98 10.32 -12.22 -4.57
C GLY A 98 10.01 -10.95 -3.78
N TYR A 99 8.90 -10.29 -4.10
CA TYR A 99 8.49 -9.03 -3.44
C TYR A 99 9.65 -8.02 -3.35
N ASP A 100 9.83 -7.39 -2.19
CA ASP A 100 10.81 -6.35 -1.90
C ASP A 100 12.27 -6.76 -2.13
N ALA A 101 12.64 -8.05 -2.08
CA ALA A 101 14.00 -8.48 -2.42
C ALA A 101 14.39 -8.15 -3.86
N VAL A 102 13.43 -8.17 -4.78
CA VAL A 102 13.67 -7.82 -6.18
C VAL A 102 13.97 -6.33 -6.29
N MET A 103 13.17 -5.50 -5.64
CA MET A 103 13.37 -4.05 -5.64
C MET A 103 14.62 -3.63 -4.87
N SER A 104 14.97 -4.36 -3.81
CA SER A 104 16.24 -4.21 -3.10
C SER A 104 17.42 -4.40 -4.06
N MET A 105 17.41 -5.47 -4.89
CA MET A 105 18.43 -5.62 -5.93
C MET A 105 18.43 -4.45 -6.91
N ALA A 106 17.27 -3.99 -7.40
CA ALA A 106 17.18 -2.91 -8.39
C ALA A 106 17.89 -1.63 -7.92
N ILE A 107 17.68 -1.21 -6.67
CA ILE A 107 18.30 0.01 -6.13
C ILE A 107 19.80 -0.15 -5.85
N HIS A 108 20.30 -1.39 -5.76
CA HIS A 108 21.73 -1.70 -5.63
C HIS A 108 22.48 -1.69 -6.96
N LEU A 109 21.78 -1.51 -8.10
CA LEU A 109 22.38 -1.46 -9.43
C LEU A 109 22.62 -0.02 -9.89
N ASP A 110 23.70 0.25 -10.61
CA ASP A 110 23.92 1.49 -11.35
C ASP A 110 23.17 1.48 -12.71
N ASP A 111 23.27 2.58 -13.47
CA ASP A 111 22.60 2.72 -14.78
C ASP A 111 23.16 1.77 -15.87
N LYS A 112 24.23 1.04 -15.56
CA LYS A 112 24.84 0.00 -16.42
C LYS A 112 24.61 -1.40 -15.83
N PHE A 113 23.72 -1.52 -14.85
CA PHE A 113 23.39 -2.74 -14.12
C PHE A 113 24.59 -3.39 -13.41
N ASN A 114 25.58 -2.61 -12.97
CA ASN A 114 26.61 -3.09 -12.05
C ASN A 114 26.18 -2.83 -10.61
N LEU A 115 26.64 -3.66 -9.66
CA LEU A 115 26.47 -3.36 -8.24
C LEU A 115 27.18 -2.05 -7.88
N LYS A 116 26.45 -1.11 -7.27
CA LYS A 116 26.98 0.17 -6.78
C LYS A 116 28.06 -0.01 -5.73
N GLN A 117 28.06 -1.13 -5.02
CA GLN A 117 28.93 -1.41 -3.87
C GLN A 117 29.48 -2.83 -3.94
N LYS A 118 30.72 -3.00 -3.47
CA LYS A 118 31.37 -4.32 -3.38
C LYS A 118 30.88 -5.12 -2.18
N ASN A 119 30.66 -4.45 -1.05
CA ASN A 119 30.06 -5.04 0.14
C ASN A 119 28.54 -4.88 0.03
N ILE A 120 27.85 -5.95 -0.32
CA ILE A 120 26.40 -5.97 -0.46
C ILE A 120 25.70 -6.65 0.73
N ASP A 121 26.45 -7.41 1.53
CA ASP A 121 25.90 -8.29 2.55
C ASP A 121 25.25 -7.50 3.72
N GLU A 122 25.64 -6.23 3.89
CA GLU A 122 25.10 -5.34 4.92
C GLU A 122 23.85 -4.56 4.49
N THR A 123 23.60 -4.39 3.19
CA THR A 123 22.57 -3.47 2.68
C THR A 123 21.57 -4.11 1.73
N LEU A 124 21.96 -5.18 1.03
CA LEU A 124 21.06 -5.93 0.16
C LEU A 124 20.16 -6.85 1.00
N ASP A 125 18.97 -7.12 0.50
CA ASP A 125 18.06 -8.05 1.17
C ASP A 125 18.73 -9.41 1.41
N ARG A 126 18.63 -9.91 2.64
CA ARG A 126 19.28 -11.14 3.13
C ARG A 126 18.97 -12.40 2.32
N ARG A 127 17.90 -12.41 1.52
CA ARG A 127 17.57 -13.54 0.63
C ARG A 127 18.58 -13.67 -0.50
N TRP A 128 19.26 -12.58 -0.88
CA TRP A 128 20.34 -12.59 -1.85
C TRP A 128 21.66 -13.03 -1.22
N SER A 129 22.11 -14.24 -1.55
CA SER A 129 23.51 -14.60 -1.32
C SER A 129 24.42 -13.80 -2.27
N ARG A 130 25.64 -13.52 -1.83
CA ARG A 130 26.63 -12.82 -2.67
C ARG A 130 26.86 -13.52 -4.02
N THR A 131 26.94 -14.84 -4.01
CA THR A 131 27.09 -15.65 -5.23
C THR A 131 25.90 -15.46 -6.16
N ASN A 132 24.67 -15.56 -5.64
CA ASN A 132 23.47 -15.40 -6.45
C ASN A 132 23.32 -13.97 -6.98
N ALA A 133 23.65 -12.97 -6.18
CA ALA A 133 23.63 -11.57 -6.59
C ALA A 133 24.59 -11.29 -7.77
N LEU A 134 25.84 -11.78 -7.67
CA LEU A 134 26.83 -11.61 -8.73
C LEU A 134 26.45 -12.35 -10.01
N GLN A 135 25.94 -13.58 -9.89
CA GLN A 135 25.45 -14.35 -11.03
C GLN A 135 24.24 -13.67 -11.68
N PHE A 136 23.27 -13.20 -10.89
CA PHE A 136 22.11 -12.46 -11.37
C PHE A 136 22.53 -11.24 -12.17
N VAL A 137 23.45 -10.43 -11.63
CA VAL A 137 23.97 -9.21 -12.30
C VAL A 137 24.61 -9.54 -13.64
N ALA A 138 25.41 -10.60 -13.72
CA ALA A 138 26.04 -11.03 -14.96
C ALA A 138 24.98 -11.45 -16.02
N LEU A 139 24.02 -12.27 -15.61
CA LEU A 139 22.93 -12.74 -16.47
C LEU A 139 21.97 -11.60 -16.87
N LEU A 140 21.71 -10.65 -15.98
CA LEU A 140 20.87 -9.48 -16.23
C LEU A 140 21.46 -8.61 -17.33
N LYS A 141 22.76 -8.36 -17.30
CA LYS A 141 23.45 -7.58 -18.34
C LYS A 141 23.42 -8.28 -19.70
N LYS A 142 23.55 -9.61 -19.71
CA LYS A 142 23.40 -10.42 -20.93
C LYS A 142 21.97 -10.37 -21.46
N PHE A 143 20.98 -10.60 -20.61
CA PHE A 143 19.55 -10.49 -20.96
C PHE A 143 19.22 -9.10 -21.52
N TYR A 144 19.67 -8.03 -20.86
CA TYR A 144 19.42 -6.65 -21.28
C TYR A 144 19.94 -6.39 -22.71
N LYS A 145 21.11 -6.95 -23.03
CA LYS A 145 21.71 -6.87 -24.37
C LYS A 145 20.93 -7.71 -25.38
N ASP A 146 20.70 -8.99 -25.08
CA ASP A 146 20.12 -9.96 -26.01
C ASP A 146 18.66 -9.65 -26.33
N SER A 147 17.93 -9.12 -25.34
CA SER A 147 16.57 -8.62 -25.52
C SER A 147 16.49 -7.24 -26.13
N ASN A 148 17.59 -6.55 -26.44
CA ASN A 148 17.58 -5.16 -26.90
C ASN A 148 16.74 -4.23 -25.98
N SER A 149 16.83 -4.45 -24.66
CA SER A 149 16.04 -3.73 -23.66
C SER A 149 16.21 -2.21 -23.73
N LYS A 150 17.40 -1.74 -24.12
CA LYS A 150 17.64 -0.31 -24.36
C LYS A 150 16.65 0.29 -25.36
N ARG A 151 16.33 -0.44 -26.43
CA ARG A 151 15.35 0.01 -27.43
C ARG A 151 13.95 0.02 -26.85
N PHE A 152 13.57 -1.02 -26.10
CA PHE A 152 12.27 -1.09 -25.41
C PHE A 152 12.04 0.12 -24.51
N PHE A 153 13.01 0.48 -23.67
CA PHE A 153 12.88 1.64 -22.77
C PHE A 153 12.86 2.98 -23.53
N GLN A 154 13.59 3.08 -24.64
CA GLN A 154 13.53 4.26 -25.52
C GLN A 154 12.15 4.43 -26.15
N ASP A 155 11.57 3.34 -26.67
CA ASP A 155 10.26 3.35 -27.33
C ASP A 155 9.11 3.63 -26.35
N ASN A 156 9.29 3.28 -25.07
CA ASN A 156 8.32 3.56 -24.01
C ASN A 156 8.54 4.90 -23.28
N ARG A 157 9.54 5.71 -23.67
CA ARG A 157 9.85 6.98 -22.98
C ARG A 157 8.67 7.93 -22.87
N ALA A 158 7.85 8.04 -23.92
CA ALA A 158 6.67 8.90 -23.91
C ALA A 158 5.63 8.41 -22.88
N LEU A 159 5.43 7.10 -22.76
CA LEU A 159 4.56 6.48 -21.76
C LEU A 159 5.08 6.75 -20.34
N TYR A 160 6.38 6.57 -20.11
CA TYR A 160 6.99 6.84 -18.81
C TYR A 160 6.86 8.30 -18.39
N ASN A 161 7.08 9.23 -19.31
CA ASN A 161 6.91 10.66 -19.04
C ASN A 161 5.46 11.00 -18.69
N GLU A 162 4.49 10.37 -19.36
CA GLU A 162 3.07 10.58 -19.07
C GLU A 162 2.70 10.03 -17.69
N VAL A 163 3.19 8.84 -17.33
CA VAL A 163 2.96 8.26 -16.00
C VAL A 163 3.53 9.17 -14.90
N GLN A 164 4.76 9.66 -15.06
CA GLN A 164 5.38 10.58 -14.10
C GLN A 164 4.54 11.84 -13.90
N LYS A 165 4.06 12.45 -15.00
CA LYS A 165 3.19 13.63 -14.96
C LYS A 165 1.91 13.36 -14.21
N ARG A 166 1.27 12.21 -14.46
CA ARG A 166 0.01 11.83 -13.81
C ARG A 166 0.17 11.52 -12.33
N PHE A 167 1.37 11.19 -11.86
CA PHE A 167 1.67 11.01 -10.45
C PHE A 167 1.96 12.33 -9.72
N LEU A 168 2.28 13.42 -10.45
CA LEU A 168 2.61 14.72 -9.85
C LEU A 168 1.57 15.22 -8.84
N PRO A 169 0.25 15.12 -9.05
CA PRO A 169 -0.72 15.60 -8.06
C PRO A 169 -0.57 14.95 -6.68
N ILE A 170 -0.22 13.66 -6.62
CA ILE A 170 0.02 12.95 -5.35
C ILE A 170 1.32 13.44 -4.72
N TYR A 171 2.37 13.54 -5.54
CA TYR A 171 3.65 14.08 -5.11
C TYR A 171 3.51 15.51 -4.57
N GLU A 172 2.74 16.36 -5.23
CA GLU A 172 2.56 17.77 -4.88
C GLU A 172 1.79 17.92 -3.56
N HIS A 173 0.88 16.98 -3.27
CA HIS A 173 0.03 16.97 -2.08
C HIS A 173 0.77 16.64 -0.77
N ILE A 174 2.00 16.10 -0.82
CA ILE A 174 2.76 15.80 0.40
C ILE A 174 3.33 17.06 1.06
N GLU A 175 3.11 17.20 2.37
CA GLU A 175 3.66 18.27 3.20
C GLU A 175 4.88 17.77 3.98
N LEU A 176 6.07 17.89 3.37
CA LEU A 176 7.31 17.38 3.95
C LEU A 176 7.68 18.01 5.29
N ASP A 177 7.28 19.27 5.53
CA ASP A 177 7.60 19.97 6.77
C ASP A 177 6.85 19.42 7.98
N TRP A 178 5.76 18.67 7.78
CA TRP A 178 5.04 18.01 8.84
C TRP A 178 5.90 16.96 9.53
N TYR A 179 6.64 16.14 8.78
CA TYR A 179 7.41 15.02 9.31
C TYR A 179 8.46 15.43 10.36
N PRO A 180 9.40 16.35 10.10
CA PRO A 180 10.37 16.76 11.11
C PRO A 180 9.72 17.50 12.27
N LYS A 181 8.61 18.21 12.04
CA LYS A 181 7.83 18.85 13.11
C LYS A 181 7.25 17.80 14.01
N PHE A 182 6.49 16.83 13.49
CA PHE A 182 5.84 15.77 14.24
C PHE A 182 6.86 14.87 14.95
N TYR A 183 7.77 14.21 14.20
CA TYR A 183 8.72 13.26 14.78
C TYR A 183 9.82 13.91 15.64
N GLY A 184 10.04 15.22 15.50
CA GLY A 184 11.07 15.97 16.21
C GLY A 184 12.49 15.77 15.68
N LYS A 185 12.64 15.10 14.53
CA LYS A 185 13.94 14.82 13.92
C LYS A 185 13.87 15.08 12.42
N LYS A 186 14.87 15.79 11.90
CA LYS A 186 15.03 15.96 10.46
C LYS A 186 15.36 14.61 9.81
N PRO A 187 14.81 14.32 8.61
CA PRO A 187 15.25 13.15 7.87
C PRO A 187 16.76 13.26 7.60
N SER A 188 17.50 12.22 7.95
CA SER A 188 18.91 12.06 7.57
C SER A 188 19.08 11.42 6.19
N GLU A 189 17.97 11.16 5.51
CA GLU A 189 17.86 10.29 4.34
C GLU A 189 17.26 11.08 3.18
N LYS A 190 17.65 10.74 1.95
CA LYS A 190 17.02 11.27 0.73
C LYS A 190 15.84 10.38 0.36
N PHE A 191 14.66 10.97 0.19
CA PHE A 191 13.47 10.23 -0.23
C PHE A 191 13.31 10.28 -1.76
N LEU A 192 13.00 9.14 -2.36
CA LEU A 192 12.88 8.97 -3.81
C LEU A 192 11.57 8.27 -4.14
N ILE A 193 10.76 8.88 -5.01
CA ILE A 193 9.52 8.27 -5.48
C ILE A 193 9.76 7.70 -6.87
N VAL A 194 9.52 6.40 -7.03
CA VAL A 194 9.63 5.72 -8.32
C VAL A 194 8.28 5.15 -8.71
N ASN A 195 7.84 5.43 -9.94
CA ASN A 195 6.67 4.80 -10.52
C ASN A 195 7.08 3.49 -11.19
N GLY A 196 6.75 2.36 -10.55
CA GLY A 196 7.00 1.01 -11.06
C GLY A 196 5.81 0.51 -11.87
N LEU A 197 5.76 0.82 -13.17
CA LEU A 197 4.66 0.43 -14.06
C LEU A 197 4.56 -1.09 -14.17
N GLY A 198 5.70 -1.79 -14.16
CA GLY A 198 5.77 -3.24 -14.22
C GLY A 198 5.32 -3.96 -12.94
N ASN A 199 5.19 -3.24 -11.82
CA ASN A 199 4.86 -3.83 -10.51
C ASN A 199 3.39 -4.15 -10.30
N GLY A 200 2.49 -3.67 -11.18
CA GLY A 200 1.06 -3.78 -10.93
C GLY A 200 0.66 -3.14 -9.60
N GLY A 201 -0.03 -3.88 -8.72
CA GLY A 201 -0.37 -3.40 -7.38
C GLY A 201 0.74 -3.48 -6.33
N GLY A 202 1.92 -4.01 -6.68
CA GLY A 202 3.05 -4.10 -5.76
C GLY A 202 3.66 -2.74 -5.46
N ASN A 203 3.74 -2.39 -4.17
CA ASN A 203 4.41 -1.21 -3.66
C ASN A 203 5.54 -1.65 -2.72
N TYR A 204 6.67 -0.94 -2.75
CA TYR A 204 7.84 -1.34 -1.98
C TYR A 204 8.59 -0.14 -1.43
N GLY A 205 8.74 -0.10 -0.11
CA GLY A 205 9.69 0.73 0.61
C GLY A 205 11.03 0.03 0.75
N VAL A 206 12.06 0.49 0.04
CA VAL A 206 13.42 -0.09 0.11
C VAL A 206 14.47 1.00 0.29
N ALA A 207 15.58 0.67 0.94
CA ALA A 207 16.62 1.64 1.27
C ALA A 207 18.01 1.14 0.86
N ILE A 208 18.89 2.08 0.53
CA ILE A 208 20.32 1.83 0.31
C ILE A 208 21.14 2.94 0.95
N LYS A 209 22.22 2.57 1.63
CA LYS A 209 23.23 3.53 2.08
C LYS A 209 24.28 3.66 1.00
N ASN A 210 24.48 4.85 0.44
CA ASN A 210 25.49 5.06 -0.59
C ASN A 210 26.92 5.02 0.00
N PRO A 211 27.98 4.92 -0.83
CA PRO A 211 29.37 4.87 -0.35
C PRO A 211 29.81 6.08 0.50
N ALA A 212 29.16 7.24 0.34
CA ALA A 212 29.41 8.43 1.16
C ALA A 212 28.69 8.38 2.52
N GLY A 213 27.93 7.32 2.79
CA GLY A 213 27.20 7.11 4.03
C GLY A 213 25.81 7.73 4.08
N HIS A 214 25.35 8.40 3.04
CA HIS A 214 23.99 8.93 2.96
C HIS A 214 23.00 7.82 2.61
N LYS A 215 21.90 7.75 3.36
CA LYS A 215 20.84 6.78 3.10
C LYS A 215 19.82 7.36 2.11
N GLU A 216 19.48 6.58 1.11
CA GLU A 216 18.41 6.84 0.15
C GLU A 216 17.27 5.86 0.46
N VAL A 217 16.05 6.37 0.56
CA VAL A 217 14.83 5.57 0.75
C VAL A 217 13.92 5.77 -0.45
N TYR A 218 13.50 4.66 -1.02
CA TYR A 218 12.69 4.60 -2.22
C TYR A 218 11.27 4.17 -1.84
N ALA A 219 10.28 4.98 -2.22
CA ALA A 219 8.89 4.54 -2.33
C ALA A 219 8.62 4.17 -3.78
N ILE A 220 8.63 2.87 -4.05
CA ILE A 220 8.37 2.32 -5.38
C ILE A 220 6.88 2.05 -5.48
N MET A 221 6.18 2.93 -6.19
CA MET A 221 4.73 2.95 -6.31
C MET A 221 4.30 2.19 -7.56
N GLY A 222 3.55 1.11 -7.37
CA GLY A 222 2.96 0.33 -8.44
C GLY A 222 1.91 1.08 -9.25
N THR A 223 1.44 0.50 -10.34
CA THR A 223 0.35 1.03 -11.17
C THR A 223 -0.82 0.04 -11.23
N TRP A 224 -1.87 0.26 -10.42
CA TRP A 224 -3.04 -0.62 -10.27
C TRP A 224 -4.38 0.03 -10.62
N SER A 225 -4.37 1.24 -11.18
CA SER A 225 -5.60 1.91 -11.63
C SER A 225 -5.43 2.49 -13.03
N MET A 226 -6.46 2.30 -13.87
CA MET A 226 -6.52 2.80 -15.24
C MET A 226 -7.75 3.68 -15.42
N ASP A 227 -7.61 4.75 -16.20
CA ASP A 227 -8.76 5.54 -16.69
C ASP A 227 -9.54 4.77 -17.76
N SER A 228 -10.65 5.35 -18.23
CA SER A 228 -11.50 4.74 -19.25
C SER A 228 -10.82 4.53 -20.61
N LEU A 229 -9.63 5.11 -20.83
CA LEU A 229 -8.82 4.95 -22.05
C LEU A 229 -7.69 3.92 -21.86
N GLY A 230 -7.64 3.25 -20.71
CA GLY A 230 -6.61 2.27 -20.38
C GLY A 230 -5.24 2.89 -20.09
N MET A 231 -5.19 4.19 -19.74
CA MET A 231 -3.99 4.85 -19.27
C MET A 231 -3.93 4.84 -17.75
N ALA A 232 -2.71 4.76 -17.20
CA ALA A 232 -2.50 4.85 -15.76
C ALA A 232 -3.18 6.10 -15.18
N GLN A 233 -3.89 5.92 -14.08
CA GLN A 233 -4.42 7.02 -13.27
C GLN A 233 -4.03 6.78 -11.82
N PHE A 234 -3.83 7.86 -11.08
CA PHE A 234 -3.40 7.80 -9.70
C PHE A 234 -4.34 8.62 -8.82
N PRO A 235 -5.55 8.12 -8.51
CA PRO A 235 -6.50 8.86 -7.69
C PRO A 235 -5.92 9.09 -6.29
N LEU A 236 -5.97 10.35 -5.84
CA LEU A 236 -5.33 10.79 -4.59
C LEU A 236 -5.74 9.92 -3.40
N GLN A 237 -7.04 9.68 -3.24
CA GLN A 237 -7.65 8.87 -2.17
C GLN A 237 -7.15 7.42 -2.08
N HIS A 238 -6.54 6.88 -3.14
CA HIS A 238 -6.08 5.49 -3.19
C HIS A 238 -4.55 5.36 -3.10
N TYR A 239 -3.83 6.34 -3.62
CA TYR A 239 -2.37 6.28 -3.71
C TYR A 239 -1.66 7.08 -2.62
N PHE A 240 -2.27 8.18 -2.18
CA PHE A 240 -1.65 9.08 -1.22
C PHE A 240 -1.44 8.42 0.15
N PRO A 241 -2.41 7.69 0.75
CA PRO A 241 -2.17 6.98 2.01
C PRO A 241 -1.03 5.96 1.92
N THR A 242 -0.91 5.26 0.79
CA THR A 242 0.22 4.34 0.54
C THR A 242 1.54 5.10 0.44
N LEU A 243 1.59 6.25 -0.25
CA LEU A 243 2.81 7.06 -0.30
C LEU A 243 3.22 7.55 1.10
N LEU A 244 2.25 8.00 1.91
CA LEU A 244 2.51 8.41 3.30
C LEU A 244 3.04 7.24 4.14
N HIS A 245 2.49 6.04 3.95
CA HIS A 245 2.95 4.80 4.60
C HIS A 245 4.43 4.54 4.30
N GLU A 246 4.81 4.53 3.01
CA GLU A 246 6.21 4.32 2.62
C GLU A 246 7.14 5.40 3.18
N PHE A 247 6.68 6.64 3.23
CA PHE A 247 7.47 7.76 3.79
C PHE A 247 7.69 7.61 5.30
N ASN A 248 6.68 7.15 6.03
CA ASN A 248 6.76 7.00 7.49
C ASN A 248 7.80 5.95 7.93
N HIS A 249 8.13 4.95 7.10
CA HIS A 249 9.19 4.00 7.43
C HIS A 249 10.56 4.67 7.68
N SER A 250 10.89 5.78 6.99
CA SER A 250 12.12 6.55 7.24
C SER A 250 12.20 7.17 8.64
N PHE A 251 11.07 7.37 9.30
CA PHE A 251 10.99 7.98 10.62
C PHE A 251 10.72 6.97 11.74
N VAL A 252 10.25 5.77 11.40
CA VAL A 252 9.83 4.76 12.37
C VAL A 252 10.84 3.62 12.52
N ASN A 253 11.40 3.07 11.43
CA ASN A 253 12.13 1.80 11.50
C ASN A 253 13.26 1.80 12.54
N TYR A 254 14.06 2.89 12.58
CA TYR A 254 15.19 2.99 13.51
C TYR A 254 14.78 3.02 15.00
N LEU A 255 13.53 3.38 15.31
CA LEU A 255 13.01 3.44 16.68
C LEU A 255 12.88 2.04 17.30
N LEU A 256 12.62 1.03 16.47
CA LEU A 256 12.44 -0.36 16.86
C LEU A 256 13.60 -1.27 16.42
N GLU A 257 14.70 -0.71 15.91
CA GLU A 257 15.94 -1.44 15.61
C GLU A 257 16.93 -1.47 16.78
N LYS A 258 16.82 -0.53 17.75
CA LYS A 258 17.78 -0.37 18.84
C LYS A 258 17.57 -1.38 19.98
N ASP A 259 16.67 -1.06 20.90
CA ASP A 259 16.33 -1.87 22.06
C ASP A 259 14.80 -1.99 22.10
N THR A 260 14.31 -3.17 21.76
CA THR A 260 12.88 -3.50 21.75
C THR A 260 12.46 -4.31 22.96
N THR A 261 13.37 -4.57 23.90
CA THR A 261 13.09 -5.42 25.07
C THR A 261 11.92 -4.90 25.90
N ILE A 262 11.79 -3.58 26.02
CA ILE A 262 10.69 -2.91 26.73
C ILE A 262 9.30 -3.18 26.12
N PHE A 263 9.24 -3.59 24.85
CA PHE A 263 7.99 -3.93 24.15
C PHE A 263 7.69 -5.42 24.14
N ARG A 264 8.67 -6.28 24.44
CA ARG A 264 8.62 -7.72 24.15
C ARG A 264 7.35 -8.39 24.65
N ASP A 265 7.05 -8.29 25.95
CA ASP A 265 5.91 -9.00 26.54
C ASP A 265 4.58 -8.54 25.92
N SER A 266 4.41 -7.23 25.74
CA SER A 266 3.22 -6.65 25.11
C SER A 266 3.12 -7.01 23.62
N GLY A 267 4.24 -6.97 22.90
CA GLY A 267 4.34 -7.28 21.48
C GLY A 267 4.03 -8.75 21.20
N GLU A 268 4.62 -9.67 21.97
CA GLU A 268 4.36 -11.11 21.86
C GLU A 268 2.90 -11.45 22.16
N LYS A 269 2.30 -10.81 23.18
CA LYS A 269 0.89 -11.00 23.53
C LYS A 269 -0.05 -10.49 22.41
N LEU A 270 0.18 -9.27 21.93
CA LEU A 270 -0.60 -8.68 20.83
C LEU A 270 -0.47 -9.52 19.56
N TYR A 271 0.76 -9.88 19.18
CA TYR A 271 1.02 -10.66 17.98
C TYR A 271 0.35 -12.03 18.05
N SER A 272 0.36 -12.69 19.21
CA SER A 272 -0.32 -13.96 19.40
C SER A 272 -1.83 -13.85 19.15
N ALA A 273 -2.46 -12.76 19.58
CA ALA A 273 -3.89 -12.53 19.38
C ALA A 273 -4.27 -12.29 17.90
N VAL A 274 -3.38 -11.70 17.09
CA VAL A 274 -3.67 -11.33 15.69
C VAL A 274 -2.80 -12.06 14.66
N LYS A 275 -2.10 -13.12 15.09
CA LYS A 275 -1.06 -13.84 14.34
C LYS A 275 -1.50 -14.25 12.94
N GLU A 276 -2.71 -14.78 12.81
CA GLU A 276 -3.23 -15.22 11.50
C GLU A 276 -3.41 -14.06 10.52
N LYS A 277 -3.92 -12.91 11.00
CA LYS A 277 -4.08 -11.71 10.18
C LYS A 277 -2.72 -11.12 9.79
N MET A 278 -1.75 -11.15 10.69
CA MET A 278 -0.38 -10.68 10.43
C MET A 278 0.36 -11.57 9.42
N ASN A 279 0.30 -12.89 9.60
CA ASN A 279 0.92 -13.84 8.66
C ASN A 279 0.37 -13.73 7.24
N ARG A 280 -0.94 -13.49 7.08
CA ARG A 280 -1.55 -13.24 5.74
C ARG A 280 -1.02 -11.98 5.06
N GLN A 281 -0.45 -11.05 5.83
CA GLN A 281 0.20 -9.83 5.35
C GLN A 281 1.73 -9.98 5.29
N ALA A 282 2.26 -11.20 5.45
CA ALA A 282 3.69 -11.51 5.54
C ALA A 282 4.42 -10.88 6.74
N TYR A 283 3.67 -10.47 7.79
CA TYR A 283 4.24 -9.99 9.04
C TYR A 283 4.44 -11.16 10.00
N GLY A 284 5.67 -11.69 10.04
CA GLY A 284 6.01 -12.93 10.75
C GLY A 284 6.50 -12.75 12.20
N SER A 285 6.60 -11.52 12.71
CA SER A 285 7.12 -11.24 14.06
C SER A 285 6.37 -10.09 14.73
N TRP A 286 6.44 -10.05 16.06
CA TRP A 286 5.85 -8.95 16.83
C TRP A 286 6.58 -7.62 16.55
N GLN A 287 7.90 -7.63 16.31
CA GLN A 287 8.67 -6.44 15.97
C GLN A 287 8.16 -5.81 14.66
N THR A 288 7.95 -6.63 13.63
CA THR A 288 7.38 -6.18 12.36
C THR A 288 5.99 -5.61 12.57
N MET A 289 5.14 -6.30 13.33
CA MET A 289 3.79 -5.82 13.62
C MET A 289 3.77 -4.46 14.35
N LEU A 290 4.62 -4.26 15.36
CA LEU A 290 4.68 -2.99 16.10
C LEU A 290 5.19 -1.84 15.23
N ASN A 291 6.18 -2.10 14.37
CA ASN A 291 6.68 -1.12 13.42
C ASN A 291 5.60 -0.70 12.42
N GLU A 292 4.94 -1.69 11.80
CA GLU A 292 3.80 -1.48 10.90
C GLU A 292 2.66 -0.72 11.57
N ALA A 293 2.33 -1.05 12.83
CA ALA A 293 1.29 -0.35 13.57
C ALA A 293 1.61 1.14 13.75
N LEU A 294 2.86 1.48 14.08
CA LEU A 294 3.29 2.86 14.28
C LEU A 294 3.34 3.64 12.96
N VAL A 295 3.81 3.03 11.88
CA VAL A 295 3.76 3.60 10.51
C VAL A 295 2.32 3.90 10.09
N ARG A 296 1.40 2.95 10.32
CA ARG A 296 -0.02 3.08 9.99
C ARG A 296 -0.72 4.14 10.83
N ALA A 297 -0.43 4.21 12.13
CA ALA A 297 -0.95 5.24 13.01
C ALA A 297 -0.47 6.64 12.59
N ALA A 298 0.78 6.76 12.14
CA ALA A 298 1.31 8.03 11.63
C ALA A 298 0.62 8.49 10.33
N VAL A 299 0.14 7.57 9.47
CA VAL A 299 -0.70 7.94 8.32
C VAL A 299 -2.02 8.56 8.78
N ILE A 300 -2.68 7.97 9.77
CA ILE A 300 -3.95 8.49 10.32
C ILE A 300 -3.71 9.84 11.03
N LYS A 301 -2.63 9.97 11.80
CA LYS A 301 -2.22 11.24 12.43
C LYS A 301 -1.96 12.33 11.38
N TYR A 302 -1.25 12.00 10.29
CA TYR A 302 -1.07 12.92 9.18
C TYR A 302 -2.42 13.39 8.62
N GLN A 303 -3.36 12.46 8.35
CA GLN A 303 -4.68 12.83 7.84
C GLN A 303 -5.44 13.76 8.81
N LYS A 304 -5.38 13.50 10.12
CA LYS A 304 -5.98 14.37 11.15
C LYS A 304 -5.39 15.77 11.14
N ASP A 305 -4.08 15.89 11.02
CA ASP A 305 -3.37 17.18 11.03
C ASP A 305 -3.56 18.01 9.75
N HIS A 306 -3.94 17.35 8.65
CA HIS A 306 -4.14 17.99 7.34
C HIS A 306 -5.63 18.10 6.97
N HIS A 307 -6.52 18.02 7.96
CA HIS A 307 -7.96 18.26 7.81
C HIS A 307 -8.64 17.41 6.72
N PHE A 308 -8.20 16.17 6.56
CA PHE A 308 -8.95 15.18 5.79
C PHE A 308 -10.36 15.05 6.37
N SER A 309 -11.33 14.69 5.53
CA SER A 309 -12.70 14.52 6.02
C SER A 309 -12.77 13.40 7.07
N SER A 310 -13.72 13.51 7.99
CA SER A 310 -13.95 12.44 8.98
C SER A 310 -14.23 11.09 8.31
N GLU A 311 -14.87 11.09 7.13
CA GLU A 311 -15.10 9.89 6.34
C GLU A 311 -13.80 9.24 5.85
N GLU A 312 -12.86 10.02 5.33
CA GLU A 312 -11.55 9.53 4.88
C GLU A 312 -10.72 8.96 6.04
N ILE A 313 -10.70 9.67 7.18
CA ILE A 313 -9.99 9.25 8.39
C ILE A 313 -10.61 7.97 8.95
N SER A 314 -11.94 7.90 9.06
CA SER A 314 -12.65 6.71 9.53
C SER A 314 -12.40 5.53 8.59
N LYS A 315 -12.40 5.74 7.28
CA LYS A 315 -12.12 4.68 6.30
C LYS A 315 -10.71 4.11 6.47
N GLU A 316 -9.67 4.96 6.52
CA GLU A 316 -8.28 4.52 6.74
C GLU A 316 -8.16 3.76 8.07
N THR A 317 -8.75 4.30 9.14
CA THR A 317 -8.75 3.69 10.48
C THR A 317 -9.42 2.32 10.47
N ASN A 318 -10.59 2.20 9.86
CA ASN A 318 -11.34 0.96 9.75
C ASN A 318 -10.62 -0.08 8.88
N GLU A 319 -9.89 0.35 7.85
CA GLU A 319 -9.02 -0.54 7.08
C GLU A 319 -7.88 -1.12 7.94
N GLN A 320 -7.30 -0.34 8.86
CA GLN A 320 -6.26 -0.83 9.77
C GLN A 320 -6.81 -1.78 10.83
N LEU A 321 -7.98 -1.47 11.40
CA LEU A 321 -8.70 -2.39 12.30
C LEU A 321 -8.98 -3.73 11.61
N ASP A 322 -9.41 -3.67 10.34
CA ASP A 322 -9.70 -4.87 9.55
C ASP A 322 -8.47 -5.74 9.29
N ARG A 323 -7.32 -5.09 9.07
CA ARG A 323 -5.99 -5.71 8.95
C ARG A 323 -5.49 -6.31 10.26
N GLY A 324 -6.18 -6.08 11.39
CA GLY A 324 -5.87 -6.67 12.69
C GLY A 324 -5.10 -5.76 13.64
N PHE A 325 -4.92 -4.48 13.31
CA PHE A 325 -4.35 -3.50 14.24
C PHE A 325 -5.44 -2.98 15.18
N LEU A 326 -5.94 -3.86 16.06
CA LEU A 326 -7.13 -3.60 16.88
C LEU A 326 -7.00 -2.43 17.85
N TRP A 327 -5.77 -1.99 18.14
CA TRP A 327 -5.44 -0.86 19.02
C TRP A 327 -5.13 0.43 18.25
N ILE A 328 -5.33 0.48 16.93
CA ILE A 328 -4.87 1.59 16.08
C ILE A 328 -5.45 2.95 16.49
N GLU A 329 -6.73 2.99 16.91
CA GLU A 329 -7.40 4.21 17.38
C GLU A 329 -6.67 4.77 18.63
N GLN A 330 -6.42 3.90 19.62
CA GLN A 330 -5.70 4.27 20.84
C GLN A 330 -4.24 4.66 20.56
N LEU A 331 -3.59 4.00 19.60
CA LEU A 331 -2.24 4.35 19.17
C LEU A 331 -2.18 5.74 18.55
N VAL A 332 -3.17 6.12 17.74
CA VAL A 332 -3.27 7.47 17.17
C VAL A 332 -3.48 8.51 18.29
N ASP A 333 -4.34 8.22 19.27
CA ASP A 333 -4.54 9.11 20.43
C ASP A 333 -3.24 9.26 21.24
N GLU A 334 -2.42 8.21 21.33
CA GLU A 334 -1.12 8.26 21.98
C GLU A 334 -0.09 9.09 21.19
N LEU A 335 -0.18 9.11 19.86
CA LEU A 335 0.58 10.02 19.01
C LEU A 335 0.12 11.47 19.16
N ASP A 336 -1.18 11.73 19.37
CA ASP A 336 -1.69 13.06 19.73
C ASP A 336 -1.22 13.51 21.12
N ASN A 337 -1.08 12.58 22.07
CA ASN A 337 -0.51 12.86 23.40
C ASN A 337 0.96 13.27 23.29
N PHE A 338 1.74 12.52 22.52
CA PHE A 338 3.13 12.86 22.21
C PHE A 338 3.24 14.27 21.61
N ASP A 339 2.44 14.58 20.59
CA ASP A 339 2.51 15.85 19.86
C ASP A 339 2.15 17.06 20.74
N ARG A 340 1.34 16.85 21.79
CA ARG A 340 1.03 17.88 22.81
C ARG A 340 2.08 18.04 23.90
N GLN A 341 3.00 17.09 24.06
CA GLN A 341 3.98 17.05 25.16
C GLN A 341 5.41 17.26 24.66
N ARG A 342 5.57 17.99 23.56
CA ARG A 342 6.86 18.15 22.88
C ARG A 342 7.92 18.91 23.67
N ASP A 343 7.51 19.74 24.63
CA ASP A 343 8.42 20.37 25.59
C ASP A 343 9.11 19.35 26.51
N ARG A 344 8.40 18.26 26.85
CA ARG A 344 8.91 17.17 27.69
C ARG A 344 9.55 16.04 26.86
N TYR A 345 8.99 15.78 25.68
CA TYR A 345 9.43 14.74 24.76
C TYR A 345 9.72 15.34 23.38
N PRO A 346 10.93 15.91 23.17
CA PRO A 346 11.24 16.64 21.95
C PRO A 346 11.18 15.79 20.68
N THR A 347 11.35 14.48 20.79
CA THR A 347 11.30 13.51 19.67
C THR A 347 10.44 12.31 20.01
N LEU A 348 9.91 11.63 18.99
CA LEU A 348 9.19 10.36 19.21
C LEU A 348 10.11 9.30 19.84
N GLU A 349 11.41 9.35 19.55
CA GLU A 349 12.43 8.50 20.19
C GLU A 349 12.44 8.67 21.72
N ASN A 350 12.34 9.92 22.22
CA ASN A 350 12.25 10.17 23.67
C ASN A 350 10.92 9.70 24.28
N TYR A 351 9.87 9.58 23.46
CA TYR A 351 8.54 9.15 23.88
C TYR A 351 8.38 7.62 23.92
N MET A 352 9.29 6.86 23.31
CA MET A 352 9.22 5.40 23.22
C MET A 352 8.97 4.67 24.56
N PRO A 353 9.54 5.08 25.71
CA PRO A 353 9.21 4.45 27.00
C PRO A 353 7.75 4.65 27.43
N VAL A 354 7.15 5.81 27.12
CA VAL A 354 5.73 6.06 27.38
C VAL A 354 4.87 5.22 26.44
N LEU A 355 5.25 5.17 25.16
CA LEU A 355 4.59 4.34 24.17
C LEU A 355 4.63 2.85 24.54
N ALA A 356 5.75 2.35 25.06
CA ALA A 356 5.86 0.97 25.56
C ALA A 356 4.86 0.68 26.69
N LYS A 357 4.63 1.64 27.59
CA LYS A 357 3.59 1.52 28.62
C LYS A 357 2.18 1.49 28.02
N ALA A 358 1.90 2.30 27.00
CA ALA A 358 0.62 2.26 26.29
C ALA A 358 0.38 0.88 25.65
N TYR A 359 1.41 0.30 25.03
CA TYR A 359 1.35 -1.06 24.47
C TYR A 359 1.05 -2.15 25.51
N GLN A 360 1.50 -1.98 26.76
CA GLN A 360 1.11 -2.90 27.84
C GLN A 360 -0.40 -2.84 28.11
N SER A 361 -1.01 -1.66 28.09
CA SER A 361 -2.46 -1.50 28.20
C SER A 361 -3.19 -2.11 27.02
N TYR A 362 -2.73 -1.87 25.78
CA TYR A 362 -3.33 -2.47 24.58
C TYR A 362 -3.29 -4.01 24.65
N ALA A 363 -2.17 -4.55 25.11
CA ALA A 363 -2.00 -5.99 25.30
C ALA A 363 -2.90 -6.54 26.41
N ALA A 364 -3.17 -5.77 27.46
CA ALA A 364 -4.15 -6.15 28.50
C ALA A 364 -5.58 -6.21 27.93
N ASP A 365 -5.94 -5.24 27.09
CA ASP A 365 -7.31 -5.03 26.60
C ASP A 365 -7.61 -5.70 25.25
N ILE A 366 -6.65 -6.43 24.67
CA ILE A 366 -6.73 -6.95 23.29
C ILE A 366 -8.00 -7.76 22.99
N SER A 367 -8.51 -8.53 23.96
CA SER A 367 -9.76 -9.28 23.82
C SER A 367 -10.99 -8.37 23.77
N SER A 368 -11.00 -7.29 24.56
CA SER A 368 -12.07 -6.29 24.55
C SER A 368 -12.04 -5.44 23.27
N LEU A 369 -10.84 -5.11 22.79
CA LEU A 369 -10.64 -4.43 21.50
C LEU A 369 -11.18 -5.26 20.33
N ASP A 370 -10.90 -6.57 20.30
CA ASP A 370 -11.45 -7.47 19.28
C ASP A 370 -12.97 -7.54 19.34
N ALA A 371 -13.54 -7.75 20.54
CA ALA A 371 -14.99 -7.79 20.73
C ALA A 371 -15.68 -6.51 20.26
N THR A 372 -15.13 -5.35 20.63
CA THR A 372 -15.65 -4.02 20.23
C THR A 372 -15.65 -3.86 18.71
N PHE A 373 -14.58 -4.29 18.04
CA PHE A 373 -14.52 -4.21 16.59
C PHE A 373 -15.49 -5.19 15.91
N GLU A 374 -15.68 -6.39 16.46
CA GLU A 374 -16.63 -7.38 15.95
C GLU A 374 -18.10 -6.96 16.12
N GLU A 375 -18.43 -6.12 17.09
CA GLU A 375 -19.75 -5.51 17.23
C GLU A 375 -20.04 -4.42 16.19
N ARG A 376 -18.99 -3.74 15.70
CA ARG A 376 -19.08 -2.73 14.64
C ARG A 376 -19.33 -3.38 13.27
N ARG A 377 -18.89 -4.63 13.06
CA ARG A 377 -19.08 -5.32 11.77
C ARG A 377 -20.55 -5.53 11.45
N PRO A 378 -20.97 -5.31 10.18
CA PRO A 378 -22.29 -5.72 9.73
C PRO A 378 -22.37 -7.25 9.67
N LYS A 379 -23.54 -7.79 10.02
CA LYS A 379 -23.84 -9.23 10.11
C LYS A 379 -25.06 -9.55 9.29
N ILE A 380 -25.03 -10.68 8.58
CA ILE A 380 -26.23 -11.25 7.97
C ILE A 380 -27.10 -11.81 9.09
N ILE A 381 -28.37 -11.39 9.13
CA ILE A 381 -29.35 -11.86 10.12
C ILE A 381 -30.30 -12.91 9.55
N SER A 382 -30.59 -12.87 8.26
CA SER A 382 -31.46 -13.85 7.61
C SER A 382 -31.37 -13.79 6.08
N PHE A 383 -31.85 -14.86 5.46
CA PHE A 383 -32.17 -14.95 4.04
C PHE A 383 -33.69 -15.15 3.88
N ASP A 384 -34.32 -14.42 2.97
CA ASP A 384 -35.73 -14.64 2.68
C ASP A 384 -35.87 -15.83 1.71
N GLY A 385 -36.69 -16.82 2.08
CA GLY A 385 -37.03 -17.96 1.23
C GLY A 385 -36.02 -19.12 1.21
N ILE A 386 -34.84 -18.97 1.83
CA ILE A 386 -33.82 -20.03 1.94
C ILE A 386 -33.27 -20.09 3.37
N GLN A 387 -32.94 -21.30 3.83
CA GLN A 387 -32.11 -21.53 5.00
C GLN A 387 -30.82 -22.26 4.62
N ASP A 388 -29.74 -22.00 5.35
CA ASP A 388 -28.50 -22.74 5.17
C ASP A 388 -28.73 -24.24 5.46
N GLY A 389 -28.22 -25.09 4.58
CA GLY A 389 -28.44 -26.54 4.58
C GLY A 389 -29.78 -27.01 4.00
N GLN A 390 -30.66 -26.13 3.51
CA GLN A 390 -31.97 -26.53 2.99
C GLN A 390 -31.85 -27.36 1.71
N THR A 391 -32.57 -28.48 1.59
CA THR A 391 -32.41 -29.44 0.48
C THR A 391 -33.55 -29.46 -0.54
N ASN A 392 -34.59 -28.64 -0.34
CA ASN A 392 -35.81 -28.66 -1.14
C ASN A 392 -36.23 -27.26 -1.65
N VAL A 393 -35.25 -26.39 -1.89
CA VAL A 393 -35.45 -25.03 -2.39
C VAL A 393 -36.10 -25.09 -3.77
N SER A 394 -37.09 -24.24 -4.05
CA SER A 394 -37.66 -24.20 -5.39
C SER A 394 -36.62 -23.67 -6.37
N SER A 395 -36.37 -24.39 -7.46
CA SER A 395 -35.59 -23.89 -8.60
C SER A 395 -36.21 -22.64 -9.26
N MET A 396 -37.48 -22.34 -8.98
CA MET A 396 -38.16 -21.12 -9.43
C MET A 396 -37.95 -19.91 -8.50
N LEU A 397 -37.16 -20.05 -7.42
CA LEU A 397 -36.81 -18.93 -6.56
C LEU A 397 -35.83 -17.99 -7.30
N GLY A 398 -36.38 -17.03 -8.04
CA GLY A 398 -35.63 -16.10 -8.89
C GLY A 398 -34.90 -14.97 -8.15
N GLU A 399 -35.08 -14.86 -6.83
CA GLU A 399 -34.47 -13.80 -6.02
C GLU A 399 -34.05 -14.30 -4.65
N LEU A 400 -32.85 -13.89 -4.22
CA LEU A 400 -32.39 -13.99 -2.83
C LEU A 400 -32.40 -12.61 -2.19
N LYS A 401 -33.11 -12.45 -1.07
CA LYS A 401 -32.96 -11.27 -0.23
C LYS A 401 -32.14 -11.61 1.01
N ILE A 402 -31.07 -10.87 1.22
CA ILE A 402 -30.16 -10.99 2.36
C ILE A 402 -30.41 -9.79 3.27
N ASN A 403 -30.68 -10.04 4.54
CA ASN A 403 -30.92 -8.99 5.52
C ASN A 403 -29.70 -8.83 6.43
N PHE A 404 -29.36 -7.59 6.76
CA PHE A 404 -28.26 -7.20 7.61
C PHE A 404 -28.76 -6.48 8.87
N ASP A 405 -28.02 -6.60 9.97
CA ASP A 405 -28.29 -5.90 11.22
C ASP A 405 -28.06 -4.38 11.13
N LYS A 406 -27.19 -3.95 10.21
CA LYS A 406 -26.75 -2.56 10.02
C LYS A 406 -26.87 -2.11 8.56
N PRO A 407 -27.08 -0.80 8.31
CA PRO A 407 -27.02 -0.25 6.96
C PRO A 407 -25.63 -0.42 6.35
N LEU A 408 -25.59 -0.80 5.08
CA LEU A 408 -24.37 -0.90 4.30
C LEU A 408 -24.10 0.39 3.48
N LEU A 409 -22.93 0.49 2.86
CA LEU A 409 -22.60 1.53 1.87
C LEU A 409 -23.61 1.52 0.70
N GLY A 410 -24.11 0.33 0.36
CA GLY A 410 -25.14 0.13 -0.66
C GLY A 410 -24.59 0.13 -2.08
N GLN A 411 -23.36 -0.35 -2.28
CA GLN A 411 -22.70 -0.37 -3.58
C GLN A 411 -22.13 -1.77 -3.88
N GLY A 412 -22.37 -2.25 -5.10
CA GLY A 412 -21.82 -3.51 -5.59
C GLY A 412 -22.40 -4.77 -4.96
N ARG A 413 -21.88 -5.92 -5.40
CA ARG A 413 -22.22 -7.26 -4.91
C ARG A 413 -20.95 -8.08 -4.75
N SER A 414 -20.92 -9.02 -3.81
CA SER A 414 -19.70 -9.78 -3.52
C SER A 414 -20.01 -11.24 -3.18
N PHE A 415 -20.01 -12.09 -4.20
CA PHE A 415 -20.29 -13.52 -4.07
C PHE A 415 -19.29 -14.32 -4.90
N ARG A 416 -18.95 -15.53 -4.44
CA ARG A 416 -18.24 -16.53 -5.24
C ARG A 416 -18.77 -17.92 -4.91
N GLY A 417 -18.72 -18.85 -5.85
CA GLY A 417 -18.97 -20.27 -5.56
C GLY A 417 -17.75 -20.92 -4.92
N ILE A 418 -17.96 -22.01 -4.19
CA ILE A 418 -16.85 -22.93 -3.86
C ILE A 418 -16.29 -23.54 -5.15
N SER A 419 -17.15 -23.84 -6.10
CA SER A 419 -16.80 -24.23 -7.46
C SER A 419 -17.59 -23.41 -8.49
N LYS A 420 -17.19 -23.48 -9.76
CA LYS A 420 -17.92 -22.81 -10.84
C LYS A 420 -19.32 -23.42 -11.01
N GLU A 421 -19.43 -24.72 -10.80
CA GLU A 421 -20.64 -25.51 -10.98
C GLU A 421 -21.65 -25.27 -9.86
N SER A 422 -21.19 -24.93 -8.66
CA SER A 422 -22.01 -24.68 -7.47
C SER A 422 -22.40 -23.20 -7.31
N PHE A 423 -22.12 -22.36 -8.31
CA PHE A 423 -22.46 -20.94 -8.30
C PHE A 423 -23.69 -20.64 -9.19
N PRO A 424 -24.70 -19.92 -8.68
CA PRO A 424 -25.86 -19.56 -9.48
C PRO A 424 -25.54 -18.46 -10.51
N ILE A 425 -26.35 -18.38 -11.56
CA ILE A 425 -26.22 -17.30 -12.54
C ILE A 425 -26.81 -16.04 -11.93
N ILE A 426 -25.99 -15.02 -11.67
CA ILE A 426 -26.46 -13.75 -11.10
C ILE A 426 -26.81 -12.76 -12.22
N LYS A 427 -28.09 -12.37 -12.30
CA LYS A 427 -28.62 -11.41 -13.29
C LYS A 427 -28.50 -9.97 -12.82
N GLY A 428 -28.70 -9.72 -11.53
CA GLY A 428 -28.83 -8.37 -11.00
C GLY A 428 -28.59 -8.30 -9.51
N HIS A 429 -28.53 -7.08 -8.99
CA HIS A 429 -28.64 -6.83 -7.56
C HIS A 429 -29.19 -5.43 -7.32
N ARG A 430 -29.88 -5.24 -6.19
CA ARG A 430 -30.35 -3.94 -5.72
C ARG A 430 -30.38 -3.90 -4.21
N TYR A 431 -30.08 -2.73 -3.63
CA TYR A 431 -30.19 -2.52 -2.19
C TYR A 431 -31.58 -1.99 -1.83
N SER A 432 -32.05 -2.34 -0.64
CA SER A 432 -33.21 -1.67 -0.05
C SER A 432 -32.91 -0.18 0.19
N PRO A 433 -33.93 0.70 0.25
CA PRO A 433 -33.73 2.12 0.50
C PRO A 433 -32.97 2.44 1.80
N ASP A 434 -33.17 1.64 2.85
CA ASP A 434 -32.48 1.75 4.13
C ASP A 434 -31.08 1.08 4.15
N LYS A 435 -30.69 0.45 3.03
CA LYS A 435 -29.45 -0.28 2.82
C LYS A 435 -29.21 -1.43 3.82
N LYS A 436 -30.25 -1.93 4.49
CA LYS A 436 -30.20 -3.08 5.39
C LYS A 436 -30.51 -4.41 4.71
N SER A 437 -30.85 -4.39 3.42
CA SER A 437 -31.01 -5.60 2.64
C SER A 437 -30.40 -5.45 1.25
N VAL A 438 -29.91 -6.57 0.69
CA VAL A 438 -29.59 -6.68 -0.73
C VAL A 438 -30.45 -7.77 -1.35
N LEU A 439 -31.07 -7.46 -2.48
CA LEU A 439 -31.84 -8.38 -3.30
C LEU A 439 -30.94 -8.77 -4.47
N ILE A 440 -30.80 -10.07 -4.69
CA ILE A 440 -29.96 -10.67 -5.72
C ILE A 440 -30.86 -11.44 -6.67
N ASP A 441 -30.94 -10.97 -7.91
CA ASP A 441 -31.68 -11.66 -8.96
C ASP A 441 -30.79 -12.77 -9.52
N TRP A 442 -31.24 -14.01 -9.45
CA TRP A 442 -30.45 -15.18 -9.82
C TRP A 442 -31.29 -16.27 -10.51
N GLU A 443 -30.62 -17.19 -11.20
CA GLU A 443 -31.25 -18.38 -11.77
C GLU A 443 -30.69 -19.64 -11.10
N LEU A 444 -31.61 -20.54 -10.76
CA LEU A 444 -31.32 -21.82 -10.14
C LEU A 444 -31.77 -22.96 -11.07
N GLU A 445 -30.95 -23.99 -11.20
CA GLU A 445 -31.28 -25.23 -11.90
C GLU A 445 -31.95 -26.20 -10.92
N PRO A 446 -32.89 -27.05 -11.36
CA PRO A 446 -33.49 -28.09 -10.53
C PRO A 446 -32.48 -29.19 -10.18
N ASN A 447 -32.69 -29.87 -9.05
CA ASN A 447 -31.87 -30.99 -8.57
C ASN A 447 -30.37 -30.68 -8.47
N LYS A 448 -30.03 -29.45 -8.04
CA LYS A 448 -28.66 -28.95 -7.97
C LYS A 448 -28.33 -28.43 -6.58
N THR A 449 -27.09 -28.67 -6.15
CA THR A 449 -26.55 -28.12 -4.90
C THR A 449 -25.71 -26.89 -5.19
N TYR A 450 -25.99 -25.83 -4.45
CA TYR A 450 -25.29 -24.56 -4.48
C TYR A 450 -24.47 -24.38 -3.21
N GLU A 451 -23.25 -23.88 -3.36
CA GLU A 451 -22.27 -23.67 -2.30
C GLU A 451 -21.62 -22.31 -2.52
N ILE A 452 -22.13 -21.29 -1.82
CA ILE A 452 -21.84 -19.88 -2.08
C ILE A 452 -21.12 -19.29 -0.88
N ILE A 453 -20.07 -18.52 -1.17
CA ILE A 453 -19.40 -17.65 -0.21
C ILE A 453 -19.85 -16.22 -0.50
N ILE A 454 -20.57 -15.65 0.44
CA ILE A 454 -20.92 -14.23 0.49
C ILE A 454 -19.70 -13.53 1.08
N THR A 455 -18.99 -12.80 0.23
CA THR A 455 -17.66 -12.28 0.56
C THR A 455 -17.74 -10.84 1.04
N ARG A 456 -16.79 -10.48 1.88
CA ARG A 456 -16.68 -9.19 2.55
C ARG A 456 -16.44 -7.95 1.68
N ASN A 457 -16.16 -8.08 0.37
CA ASN A 457 -15.60 -6.96 -0.41
C ASN A 457 -16.60 -5.81 -0.63
N ALA A 458 -17.84 -6.12 -1.02
CA ALA A 458 -18.88 -5.11 -1.26
C ALA A 458 -19.75 -4.81 -0.03
N PHE A 459 -19.87 -5.76 0.90
CA PHE A 459 -20.74 -5.64 2.07
C PHE A 459 -19.98 -5.00 3.23
N ARG A 460 -20.00 -3.66 3.20
CA ARG A 460 -19.33 -2.78 4.17
C ARG A 460 -20.31 -1.75 4.71
N THR A 461 -20.12 -1.29 5.93
CA THR A 461 -20.77 -0.06 6.44
C THR A 461 -20.31 1.16 5.65
N ALA A 462 -20.98 2.31 5.83
CA ALA A 462 -20.64 3.55 5.13
C ALA A 462 -19.19 4.01 5.40
N ASP A 463 -18.70 3.79 6.63
CA ASP A 463 -17.33 4.08 7.07
C ASP A 463 -16.32 2.97 6.71
N GLY A 464 -16.73 1.96 5.93
CA GLY A 464 -15.82 0.99 5.32
C GLY A 464 -15.58 -0.32 6.08
N ILE A 465 -16.24 -0.54 7.23
CA ILE A 465 -16.09 -1.77 8.02
C ILE A 465 -16.76 -2.94 7.29
N PRO A 466 -16.00 -3.99 6.91
CA PRO A 466 -16.57 -5.13 6.19
C PRO A 466 -17.21 -6.14 7.14
N MET A 467 -18.20 -6.89 6.62
CA MET A 467 -18.64 -8.13 7.26
C MET A 467 -17.53 -9.21 7.27
N LYS A 468 -17.76 -10.30 8.00
CA LYS A 468 -17.01 -11.55 7.81
C LYS A 468 -17.63 -12.33 6.65
N ASP A 469 -16.81 -13.08 5.92
CA ASP A 469 -17.32 -13.98 4.88
C ASP A 469 -18.36 -14.95 5.49
N HIS A 470 -19.45 -15.18 4.76
CA HIS A 470 -20.54 -16.05 5.19
C HIS A 470 -20.75 -17.15 4.16
N TYR A 471 -20.94 -18.38 4.63
CA TYR A 471 -21.16 -19.53 3.76
C TYR A 471 -22.65 -19.86 3.70
N LEU A 472 -23.16 -20.13 2.51
CA LEU A 472 -24.54 -20.53 2.27
C LEU A 472 -24.56 -21.76 1.36
N LYS A 473 -25.14 -22.85 1.86
CA LYS A 473 -25.34 -24.10 1.12
C LYS A 473 -26.82 -24.45 1.03
N PHE A 474 -27.30 -24.85 -0.13
CA PHE A 474 -28.65 -25.37 -0.30
C PHE A 474 -28.77 -26.24 -1.55
N SER A 475 -29.83 -27.04 -1.65
CA SER A 475 -30.16 -27.84 -2.83
C SER A 475 -31.57 -27.54 -3.33
N THR A 476 -31.73 -27.53 -4.64
CA THR A 476 -33.01 -27.30 -5.31
C THR A 476 -33.76 -28.59 -5.61
N LYS A 477 -35.08 -28.47 -5.70
CA LYS A 477 -35.98 -29.49 -6.25
C LYS A 477 -36.50 -29.12 -7.64
#